data_AF-A0A7K1IT85-F1
#
_entry.id   AF-A0A7K1IT85-F1
#
_cell.length_a   1.000
_cell.length_b   1.000
_cell.length_c   1.000
_cell.angle_alpha   90.00
_cell.angle_beta   90.00
_cell.angle_gamma   90.00
#
_symmetry.space_group_name_H-M   'P 1'
#
loop_
_entity.id
_entity.type
_entity.pdbx_description
1 polymer ?
#
loop_
_entity_poly.entity_id
_entity_poly.type
_entity_poly.pdbx_seq_one_letter_code
_entity_poly.pdbx_strand_id
1 'polypeptide(L)' 'MTSLRSCTRSVCNRPAVATLTYVYAECTAVVGPLAAYAEPHSYDLC' A
#
# COMPACT_ATOMS: atom_id res chain seq x y z
N MET A 1 19.57 4.42 5.03
CA MET A 1 18.27 4.37 5.74
C MET A 1 17.26 3.78 4.78
N THR A 2 17.02 2.48 4.84
CA THR A 2 15.91 1.85 4.13
C THR A 2 14.62 2.33 4.78
N SER A 3 13.97 3.32 4.17
CA SER A 3 12.67 3.80 4.63
C SER A 3 11.67 2.67 4.44
N LEU A 4 11.48 1.85 5.48
CA LEU A 4 10.43 0.82 5.50
C LEU A 4 9.10 1.53 5.28
N ARG A 5 8.37 1.13 4.23
CA ARG A 5 7.07 1.72 3.90
C ARG A 5 6.16 1.55 5.11
N SER A 6 5.62 2.65 5.62
CA SER A 6 4.69 2.66 6.74
C SER A 6 3.26 2.49 6.24
N CYS A 7 2.40 1.92 7.06
CA CYS A 7 0.98 1.85 6.75
C CYS A 7 0.40 3.25 6.46
N THR A 8 -0.41 3.36 5.41
CA THR A 8 -1.01 4.63 4.95
C THR A 8 -2.06 5.17 5.91
N ARG A 9 -2.58 4.30 6.79
CA ARG A 9 -3.55 4.68 7.80
C ARG A 9 -2.93 5.73 8.74
N SER A 10 -3.55 6.90 8.82
CA SER A 10 -3.14 7.96 9.76
C SER A 10 -3.05 7.40 11.18
N VAL A 11 -1.98 7.72 11.91
CA VAL A 11 -1.66 7.23 13.26
C VAL A 11 -1.15 5.77 13.31
N CYS A 12 -1.06 5.05 12.18
CA CYS A 12 -0.46 3.73 12.14
C CYS A 12 1.06 3.80 11.90
N ASN A 13 1.85 3.42 12.90
CA ASN A 13 3.32 3.34 12.81
C ASN A 13 3.84 1.93 12.47
N ARG A 14 2.96 1.02 12.04
CA ARG A 14 3.35 -0.35 11.70
C ARG A 14 4.02 -0.40 10.31
N PRO A 15 5.01 -1.28 10.12
CA PRO A 15 5.56 -1.53 8.80
C PRO A 15 4.46 -2.10 7.90
N ALA A 16 4.42 -1.66 6.65
CA ALA A 16 3.51 -2.22 5.67
C ALA A 16 3.98 -3.61 5.24
N VAL A 17 3.02 -4.53 5.09
CA VAL A 17 3.24 -5.92 4.64
C VAL A 17 2.45 -6.24 3.38
N ALA A 18 1.45 -5.42 3.08
CA ALA A 18 0.59 -5.55 1.92
C ALA A 18 0.43 -4.19 1.24
N THR A 19 0.08 -4.22 -0.04
CA THR A 19 -0.29 -3.03 -0.81
C THR A 19 -1.68 -3.26 -1.41
N LEU A 20 -2.56 -2.28 -1.21
CA LEU A 20 -3.87 -2.21 -1.84
C LEU A 20 -3.76 -1.30 -3.06
N THR A 21 -4.13 -1.81 -4.22
CA THR A 21 -4.18 -1.02 -5.46
C THR A 21 -5.62 -0.87 -5.90
N TYR A 22 -6.07 0.36 -6.09
CA TYR A 22 -7.42 0.64 -6.59
C TYR A 22 -7.40 0.87 -8.10
N VAL A 23 -7.96 -0.07 -8.84
CA VAL A 23 -8.11 -0.01 -10.30
C VAL A 23 -9.41 0.72 -10.61
N TYR A 24 -9.32 2.04 -10.81
CA TYR A 24 -10.48 2.90 -11.07
C TYR A 24 -11.29 2.47 -12.29
N ALA A 25 -10.63 1.98 -13.34
CA ALA A 25 -11.29 1.53 -14.57
C ALA A 25 -12.24 0.34 -14.31
N GLU A 26 -11.90 -0.52 -13.35
CA GLU A 26 -12.67 -1.71 -12.99
C GLU A 26 -13.45 -1.53 -11.69
N CYS A 27 -13.39 -0.32 -11.08
CA CYS A 27 -13.89 -0.03 -9.73
C CYS A 27 -13.47 -1.08 -8.69
N THR A 28 -12.29 -1.67 -8.86
CA THR A 28 -11.87 -2.86 -8.12
C THR A 28 -10.66 -2.55 -7.24
N ALA A 29 -10.69 -3.02 -5.99
CA ALA A 29 -9.55 -2.96 -5.09
C ALA A 29 -8.88 -4.34 -5.03
N VAL A 30 -7.59 -4.39 -5.36
CA VAL A 30 -6.78 -5.61 -5.27
C VAL A 30 -5.81 -5.46 -4.11
N VAL A 31 -5.74 -6.46 -3.23
CA VAL A 31 -4.80 -6.50 -2.11
C VAL A 31 -3.78 -7.59 -2.38
N GLY A 32 -2.50 -7.21 -2.36
CA GLY A 32 -1.38 -8.12 -2.62
C GLY A 32 -0.24 -7.93 -1.62
N PRO A 33 0.85 -8.70 -1.76
CA PRO A 33 2.08 -8.49 -0.99
C PRO A 33 2.62 -7.06 -1.20
N LEU A 34 3.45 -6.59 -0.27
CA LEU A 34 4.04 -5.26 -0.34
C LEU A 34 4.70 -5.02 -1.71
N ALA A 35 4.19 -4.04 -2.45
CA ALA A 35 4.67 -3.73 -3.79
C ALA A 35 6.12 -3.25 -3.72
N ALA A 36 6.95 -3.78 -4.63
CA ALA A 36 8.36 -3.39 -4.73
C ALA A 36 8.54 -1.91 -5.12
N TYR A 37 7.53 -1.32 -5.77
CA TYR A 37 7.53 0.07 -6.20
C TYR A 37 6.28 0.80 -5.69
N ALA A 38 6.38 2.13 -5.56
CA ALA A 38 5.25 2.98 -5.21
C ALA A 38 4.52 3.39 -6.48
N GLU A 39 3.37 2.77 -6.75
CA GLU A 39 2.53 3.13 -7.88
C GLU A 39 1.49 4.19 -7.46
N PRO A 40 1.17 5.16 -8.34
CA PRO A 40 0.03 6.03 -8.12
C PRO A 40 -1.23 5.16 -7.97
N HIS A 41 -2.09 5.49 -7.00
CA HIS A 41 -3.29 4.72 -6.62
C HIS A 41 -3.05 3.42 -5.83
N SER A 42 -1.86 3.27 -5.24
CA SER A 42 -1.56 2.22 -4.28
C SER A 42 -1.49 2.74 -2.84
N TYR A 43 -1.93 1.92 -1.89
CA TYR A 43 -1.98 2.20 -0.46
C TYR A 43 -1.30 1.08 0.31
N ASP A 44 -0.27 1.41 1.07
CA ASP A 44 0.45 0.45 1.89
C ASP A 44 -0.34 0.15 3.18
N LEU A 45 -0.49 -1.15 3.51
CA LEU A 45 -1.28 -1.66 4.62
C LEU A 45 -0.42 -2.57 5.51
N CYS A 46 -0.65 -2.50 6.84
CA CYS A 46 -0.04 -3.37 7.84
C CYS A 46 -0.88 -4.61 8.15
#